data_AF-A0A2V7HNW5-F1
#
_entry.id   AF-A0A2V7HNW5-F1
#
_cell.length_a   1.000
_cell.length_b   1.000
_cell.length_c   1.000
_cell.angle_alpha   90.00
_cell.angle_beta   90.00
_cell.angle_gamma   90.00
#
_symmetry.space_group_name_H-M   'P 1'
#
loop_
_entity.id
_entity.type
_entity.pdbx_description
1 polymer ?
#
loop_
_entity_poly.entity_id
_entity_poly.type
_entity_poly.pdbx_seq_one_letter_code
_entity_poly.pdbx_strand_id
1 'polypeptide(L)'
;MMTRRIALILPVLLLLVVVAEAAAPSEDRILALDRYTSDKGRTLGATYAVTLKQLNTSIYHCMPWLEVPKEGIGFFKPRDAARDDRYLSLRVYIEQEPSTQFAAMPVEQRASSMFSRYVGPLLRRMTGNGAMLNDSSLDGFTVILEWLKEMPLSGGRPVHETIAVFLDKPTALEYLQGMVKPPDLADRARVYGWDGESPLGRLRLAAWDDNFVSTYKVENYQLAPGVTCQ
;
A
#
# COMPACT_ATOMS: atom_id res chain seq x y z
N MET A 1 -16.02 65.61 -46.92
CA MET A 1 -15.19 64.40 -47.08
C MET A 1 -14.82 63.88 -45.69
N MET A 2 -15.09 62.59 -45.49
CA MET A 2 -14.57 61.65 -44.47
C MET A 2 -14.74 61.95 -42.97
N THR A 3 -15.84 61.43 -42.43
CA THR A 3 -16.02 60.96 -41.05
C THR A 3 -15.14 59.72 -40.81
N ARG A 4 -14.24 59.76 -39.82
CA ARG A 4 -13.40 58.62 -39.42
C ARG A 4 -13.93 58.05 -38.09
N ARG A 5 -14.69 56.95 -38.15
CA ARG A 5 -15.09 56.18 -36.96
C ARG A 5 -13.94 55.25 -36.58
N ILE A 6 -13.39 55.40 -35.39
CA ILE A 6 -12.40 54.47 -34.82
C ILE A 6 -13.17 53.40 -34.07
N ALA A 7 -13.16 52.17 -34.60
CA ALA A 7 -13.67 51.00 -33.91
C ALA A 7 -12.61 50.49 -32.92
N LEU A 8 -12.92 50.54 -31.63
CA LEU A 8 -12.14 49.88 -30.58
C LEU A 8 -12.43 48.38 -30.64
N ILE A 9 -11.45 47.58 -31.06
CA ILE A 9 -11.49 46.12 -30.98
C ILE A 9 -10.88 45.75 -29.62
N LEU A 10 -11.73 45.29 -28.69
CA LEU A 10 -11.30 44.70 -27.42
C LEU A 10 -10.74 43.28 -27.69
N PRO A 11 -9.51 42.95 -27.31
CA PRO A 11 -9.07 41.57 -27.31
C PRO A 11 -9.72 40.83 -26.13
N VAL A 12 -10.61 39.89 -26.42
CA VAL A 12 -11.11 38.92 -25.43
C VAL A 12 -10.00 37.91 -25.18
N LEU A 13 -9.30 38.05 -24.06
CA LEU A 13 -8.32 37.08 -23.60
C LEU A 13 -9.09 35.84 -23.09
N LEU A 14 -9.15 34.77 -23.89
CA LEU A 14 -9.59 33.46 -23.39
C LEU A 14 -8.52 32.94 -22.41
N LEU A 15 -8.78 33.10 -21.11
CA LEU A 15 -8.05 32.39 -20.06
C LEU A 15 -8.43 30.90 -20.14
N LEU A 16 -7.56 30.12 -20.80
CA LEU A 16 -7.55 28.67 -20.66
C LEU A 16 -7.24 28.34 -19.20
N VAL A 17 -8.28 28.04 -18.42
CA VAL A 17 -8.12 27.42 -17.11
C VAL A 17 -7.65 26.00 -17.36
N VAL A 18 -6.33 25.79 -17.33
CA VAL A 18 -5.78 24.44 -17.20
C VAL A 18 -6.12 23.98 -15.79
N VAL A 19 -7.22 23.23 -15.67
CA VAL A 19 -7.49 22.49 -14.44
C VAL A 19 -6.39 21.45 -14.38
N ALA A 20 -5.42 21.63 -13.48
CA ALA A 20 -4.47 20.59 -13.18
C ALA A 20 -5.25 19.40 -12.62
N GLU A 21 -5.52 18.40 -13.46
CA GLU A 21 -6.02 17.11 -12.98
C GLU A 21 -5.01 16.58 -11.98
N ALA A 22 -5.47 16.35 -10.75
CA ALA A 22 -4.67 15.68 -9.76
C ALA A 22 -4.19 14.37 -10.34
N ALA A 23 -2.87 14.13 -10.29
CA ALA A 23 -2.30 12.87 -10.75
C ALA A 23 -3.02 11.70 -10.06
N ALA A 24 -3.54 10.76 -10.86
CA ALA A 24 -4.19 9.55 -10.37
C ALA A 24 -3.16 8.41 -10.33
N PRO A 25 -3.27 7.47 -9.38
CA PRO A 25 -2.42 6.29 -9.41
C PRO A 25 -2.69 5.45 -10.66
N SER A 26 -1.66 4.75 -11.13
CA SER A 26 -1.82 3.79 -12.22
C SER A 26 -2.76 2.65 -11.82
N GLU A 27 -3.66 2.27 -12.73
CA GLU A 27 -4.61 1.17 -12.55
C GLU A 27 -3.95 -0.21 -12.68
N ASP A 28 -2.76 -0.29 -13.30
CA ASP A 28 -2.00 -1.54 -13.45
C ASP A 28 -1.49 -2.11 -12.11
N ARG A 29 -1.58 -1.33 -11.04
CA ARG A 29 -1.31 -1.73 -9.65
C ARG A 29 -2.32 -2.74 -9.12
N ILE A 30 -3.50 -2.84 -9.74
CA ILE A 30 -4.56 -3.78 -9.36
C ILE A 30 -4.51 -5.00 -10.28
N LEU A 31 -4.58 -6.19 -9.70
CA LEU A 31 -4.60 -7.45 -10.45
C LEU A 31 -5.81 -7.51 -11.39
N ALA A 32 -5.54 -7.68 -12.68
CA ALA A 32 -6.59 -7.77 -13.70
C ALA A 32 -7.45 -9.04 -13.56
N LEU A 33 -8.73 -8.95 -13.95
CA LEU A 33 -9.72 -10.02 -13.72
C LEU A 33 -9.38 -11.36 -14.43
N ASP A 34 -8.72 -11.27 -15.57
CA ASP A 34 -8.25 -12.42 -16.38
C ASP A 34 -7.01 -13.10 -15.78
N ARG A 35 -6.33 -12.45 -14.83
CA ARG A 35 -5.14 -12.98 -14.15
C ARG A 35 -5.45 -13.80 -12.90
N TYR A 36 -6.70 -13.79 -12.43
CA TYR A 36 -7.12 -14.66 -11.32
C TYR A 36 -7.17 -16.13 -11.74
N THR A 37 -6.60 -16.99 -10.91
CA THR A 37 -6.47 -18.43 -11.15
C THR A 37 -7.69 -19.26 -10.72
N SER A 38 -8.73 -18.63 -10.19
CA SER A 38 -9.96 -19.28 -9.70
C SER A 38 -11.17 -18.37 -9.89
N ASP A 39 -12.36 -18.97 -9.97
CA ASP A 39 -13.61 -18.21 -9.98
C ASP A 39 -13.86 -17.44 -8.68
N LYS A 40 -13.51 -18.00 -7.51
CA LYS A 40 -13.63 -17.29 -6.23
C LYS A 40 -12.82 -15.99 -6.22
N GLY A 41 -11.53 -16.06 -6.56
CA GLY A 41 -10.67 -14.89 -6.68
C GLY A 41 -11.15 -13.87 -7.72
N ARG A 42 -11.61 -14.34 -8.90
CA ARG A 42 -12.17 -13.46 -9.93
C ARG A 42 -13.43 -12.75 -9.45
N THR A 43 -14.33 -13.46 -8.79
CA THR A 43 -15.56 -12.91 -8.20
C THR A 43 -15.23 -11.86 -7.15
N LEU A 44 -14.31 -12.13 -6.22
CA LEU A 44 -13.85 -11.13 -5.26
C LEU A 44 -13.28 -9.88 -5.95
N GLY A 45 -12.42 -10.07 -6.96
CA GLY A 45 -11.85 -8.99 -7.75
C GLY A 45 -12.90 -8.14 -8.46
N ALA A 46 -13.94 -8.77 -9.03
CA ALA A 46 -15.03 -8.08 -9.70
C ALA A 46 -15.93 -7.34 -8.71
N THR A 47 -16.35 -8.01 -7.63
CA THR A 47 -17.22 -7.47 -6.59
C THR A 47 -16.61 -6.25 -5.90
N TYR A 48 -15.31 -6.31 -5.61
CA TYR A 48 -14.60 -5.26 -4.86
C TYR A 48 -13.74 -4.34 -5.74
N ALA A 49 -13.94 -4.33 -7.05
CA ALA A 49 -13.13 -3.52 -7.98
C ALA A 49 -13.04 -2.04 -7.56
N VAL A 50 -14.16 -1.43 -7.16
CA VAL A 50 -14.20 -0.04 -6.67
C VAL A 50 -13.41 0.12 -5.38
N THR A 51 -13.48 -0.85 -4.46
CA THR A 51 -12.73 -0.82 -3.21
C THR A 51 -11.23 -0.96 -3.43
N LEU A 52 -10.79 -1.80 -4.37
CA LEU A 52 -9.38 -1.93 -4.72
C LEU A 52 -8.83 -0.62 -5.32
N LYS A 53 -9.62 0.07 -6.16
CA LYS A 53 -9.29 1.40 -6.68
C LYS A 53 -9.20 2.43 -5.58
N GLN A 54 -10.18 2.47 -4.68
CA GLN A 54 -10.16 3.36 -3.53
C GLN A 54 -8.93 3.12 -2.65
N LEU A 55 -8.56 1.86 -2.37
CA LEU A 55 -7.35 1.52 -1.65
C LEU A 55 -6.09 2.06 -2.36
N ASN A 56 -5.96 1.83 -3.67
CA ASN A 56 -4.83 2.32 -4.47
C ASN A 56 -4.72 3.86 -4.42
N THR A 57 -5.83 4.57 -4.63
CA THR A 57 -5.92 6.04 -4.53
C THR A 57 -5.58 6.54 -3.14
N SER A 58 -6.08 5.85 -2.12
CA SER A 58 -5.79 6.16 -0.72
C SER A 58 -4.28 6.07 -0.48
N ILE A 59 -3.63 4.94 -0.81
CA ILE A 59 -2.18 4.75 -0.64
C ILE A 59 -1.41 5.84 -1.37
N TYR A 60 -1.70 6.07 -2.65
CA TYR A 60 -1.03 7.05 -3.48
C TYR A 60 -1.05 8.47 -2.91
N HIS A 61 -2.20 8.94 -2.41
CA HIS A 61 -2.28 10.32 -1.93
C HIS A 61 -1.86 10.52 -0.48
N CYS A 62 -2.12 9.56 0.42
CA CYS A 62 -1.88 9.79 1.85
C CYS A 62 -0.65 9.13 2.41
N MET A 63 -0.02 8.26 1.63
CA MET A 63 1.25 7.64 1.99
C MET A 63 2.20 7.78 0.80
N PRO A 64 2.55 9.02 0.39
CA PRO A 64 3.33 9.27 -0.82
C PRO A 64 4.75 8.68 -0.78
N TRP A 65 5.23 8.22 0.37
CA TRP A 65 6.48 7.46 0.53
C TRP A 65 6.30 5.94 0.31
N LEU A 66 5.09 5.49 -0.05
CA LEU A 66 4.81 4.10 -0.41
C LEU A 66 4.49 4.00 -1.89
N GLU A 67 5.22 3.15 -2.60
CA GLU A 67 4.93 2.78 -3.96
C GLU A 67 4.22 1.42 -4.00
N VAL A 68 3.09 1.34 -4.69
CA VAL A 68 2.44 0.07 -5.01
C VAL A 68 2.95 -0.38 -6.37
N PRO A 69 3.62 -1.54 -6.50
CA PRO A 69 4.07 -2.04 -7.79
C PRO A 69 2.89 -2.55 -8.62
N LYS A 70 3.15 -2.80 -9.91
CA LYS A 70 2.20 -3.47 -10.82
C LYS A 70 1.65 -4.76 -10.17
N GLU A 71 0.33 -4.94 -10.27
CA GLU A 71 -0.41 -6.07 -9.70
C GLU A 71 -0.17 -6.26 -8.18
N GLY A 72 0.23 -5.22 -7.45
CA GLY A 72 0.48 -5.24 -6.01
C GLY A 72 -0.78 -5.32 -5.14
N ILE A 73 -1.96 -5.09 -5.71
CA ILE A 73 -3.26 -5.15 -5.02
C ILE A 73 -4.15 -6.21 -5.67
N GLY A 74 -4.76 -7.10 -4.88
CA GLY A 74 -5.72 -8.10 -5.38
C GLY A 74 -5.99 -9.23 -4.41
N PHE A 75 -6.74 -10.26 -4.85
CA PHE A 75 -7.08 -11.43 -4.04
C PHE A 75 -6.22 -12.65 -4.40
N PHE A 76 -5.14 -12.85 -3.65
CA PHE A 76 -4.15 -13.89 -3.92
C PHE A 76 -4.35 -15.09 -3.00
N LYS A 77 -3.96 -16.27 -3.50
CA LYS A 77 -3.88 -17.47 -2.69
C LYS A 77 -2.48 -17.55 -2.04
N PRO A 78 -2.36 -17.63 -0.70
CA PRO A 78 -1.07 -17.92 -0.06
C PRO A 78 -0.48 -19.23 -0.59
N ARG A 79 0.84 -19.27 -0.78
CA ARG A 79 1.52 -20.40 -1.42
C ARG A 79 1.25 -21.74 -0.71
N ASP A 80 1.13 -21.71 0.61
CA ASP A 80 0.93 -22.87 1.47
C ASP A 80 -0.54 -23.13 1.83
N ALA A 81 -1.48 -22.37 1.27
CA ALA A 81 -2.90 -22.59 1.48
C ALA A 81 -3.35 -23.92 0.83
N ALA A 82 -3.94 -24.81 1.65
CA ALA A 82 -4.41 -26.11 1.21
C ALA A 82 -5.65 -25.99 0.30
N ARG A 83 -6.50 -24.99 0.55
CA ARG A 83 -7.74 -24.75 -0.20
C ARG A 83 -7.60 -23.53 -1.09
N ASP A 84 -8.70 -23.10 -1.70
CA ASP A 84 -8.77 -21.85 -2.44
C ASP A 84 -8.95 -20.66 -1.48
N ASP A 85 -8.03 -20.53 -0.52
CA ASP A 85 -8.06 -19.46 0.48
C ASP A 85 -7.60 -18.16 -0.20
N ARG A 86 -8.44 -17.13 -0.20
CA ARG A 86 -8.23 -15.86 -0.90
C ARG A 86 -8.00 -14.75 0.10
N TYR A 87 -6.81 -14.18 0.03
CA TYR A 87 -6.36 -13.10 0.89
C TYR A 87 -6.34 -11.81 0.08
N LEU A 88 -6.92 -10.74 0.62
CA LEU A 88 -6.69 -9.40 0.08
C LEU A 88 -5.22 -9.05 0.34
N SER A 89 -4.44 -8.88 -0.72
CA SER A 89 -3.02 -8.57 -0.65
C SER A 89 -2.77 -7.11 -1.00
N LEU A 90 -1.85 -6.49 -0.28
CA LEU A 90 -1.24 -5.21 -0.59
C LEU A 90 0.28 -5.36 -0.51
N ARG A 91 0.96 -5.20 -1.65
CA ARG A 91 2.42 -5.04 -1.71
C ARG A 91 2.76 -3.57 -1.80
N VAL A 92 3.71 -3.13 -0.99
CA VAL A 92 4.28 -1.78 -1.03
C VAL A 92 5.79 -1.83 -0.98
N TYR A 93 6.42 -0.98 -1.79
CA TYR A 93 7.79 -0.56 -1.63
C TYR A 93 7.81 0.70 -0.77
N ILE A 94 8.63 0.70 0.27
CA ILE A 94 8.80 1.79 1.22
C ILE A 94 9.99 2.61 0.76
N GLU A 95 9.70 3.79 0.23
CA GLU A 95 10.72 4.78 -0.05
C GLU A 95 11.23 5.34 1.28
N GLN A 96 12.48 5.01 1.59
CA GLN A 96 13.15 5.51 2.77
C GLN A 96 14.55 6.00 2.41
N GLU A 97 15.02 7.01 3.12
CA GLU A 97 16.41 7.40 3.03
C GLU A 97 17.31 6.26 3.55
N PRO A 98 18.45 6.02 2.90
CA PRO A 98 19.41 5.02 3.37
C PRO A 98 19.91 5.37 4.78
N SER A 99 19.83 4.42 5.71
CA SER A 99 20.30 4.59 7.07
C SER A 99 21.29 3.49 7.43
N THR A 100 22.54 3.87 7.69
CA THR A 100 23.59 2.93 8.12
C THR A 100 23.25 2.28 9.45
N GLN A 101 22.61 3.03 10.36
CA GLN A 101 22.16 2.53 11.65
C GLN A 101 21.08 1.47 11.49
N PHE A 102 20.10 1.71 10.63
CA PHE A 102 19.05 0.74 10.34
C PHE A 102 19.62 -0.50 9.63
N ALA A 103 20.46 -0.29 8.63
CA ALA A 103 21.12 -1.37 7.88
C ALA A 103 22.02 -2.27 8.76
N ALA A 104 22.61 -1.72 9.83
CA ALA A 104 23.45 -2.48 10.75
C ALA A 104 22.68 -3.37 11.75
N MET A 105 21.34 -3.22 11.86
CA MET A 105 20.54 -4.05 12.77
C MET A 105 20.51 -5.54 12.34
N PRO A 106 20.11 -6.47 13.21
CA PRO A 106 19.67 -7.81 12.78
C PRO A 106 18.42 -7.73 11.88
N VAL A 107 18.24 -8.70 10.99
CA VAL A 107 17.12 -8.70 10.03
C VAL A 107 15.76 -8.75 10.73
N GLU A 108 15.65 -9.48 11.83
CA GLU A 108 14.43 -9.55 12.64
C GLU A 108 14.10 -8.21 13.28
N GLN A 109 15.11 -7.42 13.66
CA GLN A 109 14.89 -6.09 14.23
C GLN A 109 14.41 -5.11 13.15
N ARG A 110 15.02 -5.11 11.96
CA ARG A 110 14.53 -4.32 10.83
C ARG A 110 13.09 -4.70 10.45
N ALA A 111 12.83 -5.99 10.33
CA ALA A 111 11.51 -6.53 10.03
C ALA A 111 10.48 -6.15 11.12
N SER A 112 10.86 -6.18 12.40
CA SER A 112 10.02 -5.76 13.52
C SER A 112 9.66 -4.28 13.44
N SER A 113 10.61 -3.41 13.07
CA SER A 113 10.35 -1.98 12.84
C SER A 113 9.38 -1.76 11.68
N MET A 114 9.59 -2.45 10.55
CA MET A 114 8.70 -2.34 9.39
C MET A 114 7.30 -2.87 9.68
N PHE A 115 7.20 -4.00 10.38
CA PHE A 115 5.94 -4.56 10.83
C PHE A 115 5.16 -3.57 11.69
N SER A 116 5.79 -3.08 12.77
CA SER A 116 5.16 -2.18 13.75
C SER A 116 4.65 -0.90 13.10
N ARG A 117 5.46 -0.36 12.17
CA ARG A 117 5.17 0.89 11.48
C ARG A 117 4.03 0.78 10.48
N TYR A 118 3.97 -0.29 9.69
CA TYR A 118 3.14 -0.32 8.49
C TYR A 118 1.99 -1.31 8.54
N VAL A 119 2.12 -2.48 9.19
CA VAL A 119 1.11 -3.55 9.07
C VAL A 119 -0.24 -3.11 9.64
N GLY A 120 -0.27 -2.56 10.85
CA GLY A 120 -1.50 -2.11 11.49
C GLY A 120 -2.24 -1.01 10.69
N PRO A 121 -1.56 0.11 10.35
CA PRO A 121 -2.15 1.15 9.52
C PRO A 121 -2.61 0.68 8.14
N LEU A 122 -1.81 -0.13 7.44
CA LEU A 122 -2.17 -0.66 6.13
C LEU A 122 -3.37 -1.61 6.22
N LEU A 123 -3.42 -2.47 7.24
CA LEU A 123 -4.55 -3.36 7.46
C LEU A 123 -5.85 -2.57 7.66
N ARG A 124 -5.84 -1.53 8.51
CA ARG A 124 -7.00 -0.64 8.69
C ARG A 124 -7.47 -0.06 7.36
N ARG A 125 -6.53 0.38 6.53
CA ARG A 125 -6.79 0.96 5.22
C ARG A 125 -7.38 -0.03 4.21
N MET A 126 -6.83 -1.24 4.17
CA MET A 126 -7.35 -2.34 3.35
C MET A 126 -8.81 -2.66 3.70
N THR A 127 -9.23 -2.42 4.94
CA THR A 127 -10.57 -2.72 5.44
C THR A 127 -11.55 -1.54 5.47
N GLY A 128 -11.17 -0.38 4.93
CA GLY A 128 -11.81 0.91 5.23
C GLY A 128 -13.33 1.00 5.06
N ASN A 129 -13.95 0.31 4.09
CA ASN A 129 -15.41 0.35 3.90
C ASN A 129 -16.16 -0.77 4.64
N GLY A 130 -15.45 -1.68 5.32
CA GLY A 130 -15.99 -2.79 6.11
C GLY A 130 -16.77 -3.85 5.32
N ALA A 131 -17.25 -3.58 4.10
CA ALA A 131 -18.12 -4.47 3.33
C ALA A 131 -17.47 -5.84 3.08
N MET A 132 -16.17 -5.85 2.77
CA MET A 132 -15.41 -7.08 2.57
C MET A 132 -15.26 -7.94 3.83
N LEU A 133 -15.37 -7.33 5.02
CA LEU A 133 -15.25 -8.05 6.29
C LEU A 133 -16.40 -9.01 6.53
N ASN A 134 -17.53 -8.82 5.85
CA ASN A 134 -18.69 -9.71 5.94
C ASN A 134 -18.71 -10.77 4.84
N ASP A 135 -17.84 -10.70 3.83
CA ASP A 135 -17.77 -11.69 2.76
C ASP A 135 -17.07 -12.96 3.22
N SER A 136 -17.78 -14.08 3.27
CA SER A 136 -17.26 -15.38 3.65
C SER A 136 -16.25 -15.96 2.65
N SER A 137 -16.17 -15.39 1.45
CA SER A 137 -15.18 -15.75 0.43
C SER A 137 -13.81 -15.12 0.70
N LEU A 138 -13.72 -14.09 1.56
CA LEU A 138 -12.45 -13.53 2.00
C LEU A 138 -11.92 -14.31 3.20
N ASP A 139 -10.72 -14.89 3.08
CA ASP A 139 -10.13 -15.75 4.12
C ASP A 139 -9.08 -15.02 4.98
N GLY A 140 -8.54 -13.89 4.50
CA GLY A 140 -7.55 -13.13 5.25
C GLY A 140 -6.95 -11.95 4.50
N PHE A 141 -5.83 -11.46 5.05
CA PHE A 141 -5.11 -10.29 4.56
C PHE A 141 -3.62 -10.59 4.44
N THR A 142 -3.01 -10.09 3.37
CA THR A 142 -1.56 -10.13 3.18
C THR A 142 -1.02 -8.71 3.04
N VAL A 143 -0.04 -8.35 3.88
CA VAL A 143 0.72 -7.11 3.72
C VAL A 143 2.16 -7.51 3.37
N ILE A 144 2.62 -7.08 2.20
CA ILE A 144 4.00 -7.31 1.75
C ILE A 144 4.74 -5.98 1.80
N LEU A 145 5.72 -5.89 2.69
CA LEU A 145 6.54 -4.72 2.88
C LEU A 145 7.91 -4.98 2.26
N GLU A 146 8.33 -4.11 1.36
CA GLU A 146 9.64 -4.14 0.73
C GLU A 146 10.37 -2.82 1.01
N TRP A 147 11.63 -2.86 1.42
CA TRP A 147 12.42 -1.67 1.69
C TRP A 147 13.86 -1.84 1.25
N LEU A 148 14.51 -0.72 0.96
CA LEU A 148 15.94 -0.71 0.65
C LEU A 148 16.76 -1.00 1.91
N LYS A 149 17.59 -2.04 1.86
CA LYS A 149 18.54 -2.39 2.94
C LYS A 149 19.73 -1.43 2.94
N GLU A 150 20.41 -1.33 1.81
CA GLU A 150 21.59 -0.49 1.65
C GLU A 150 21.67 0.06 0.22
N MET A 151 22.21 1.28 0.08
CA MET A 151 22.56 1.80 -1.23
C MET A 151 23.83 1.14 -1.74
N PRO A 152 23.86 0.70 -3.00
CA PRO A 152 25.04 0.09 -3.58
C PRO A 152 26.18 1.11 -3.64
N LEU A 153 27.35 0.76 -3.09
CA LEU A 153 28.50 1.67 -3.00
C LEU A 153 29.13 2.01 -4.36
N SER A 154 28.80 1.32 -5.46
CA SER A 154 29.32 1.58 -6.82
C SER A 154 28.57 0.77 -7.89
N GLY A 155 27.44 1.28 -8.41
CA GLY A 155 26.75 0.69 -9.58
C GLY A 155 26.18 -0.73 -9.40
N GLY A 156 26.21 -1.27 -8.19
CA GLY A 156 25.55 -2.52 -7.83
C GLY A 156 24.03 -2.39 -7.87
N ARG A 157 23.32 -3.52 -7.87
CA ARG A 157 21.86 -3.52 -7.77
C ARG A 157 21.45 -3.16 -6.33
N PRO A 158 20.45 -2.29 -6.14
CA PRO A 158 19.83 -2.09 -4.83
C PRO A 158 19.38 -3.41 -4.22
N VAL A 159 19.69 -3.63 -2.94
CA VAL A 159 19.25 -4.82 -2.19
C VAL A 159 18.00 -4.46 -1.41
N HIS A 160 16.90 -5.14 -1.73
CA HIS A 160 15.61 -4.91 -1.10
C HIS A 160 15.30 -6.07 -0.16
N GLU A 161 15.06 -5.76 1.10
CA GLU A 161 14.51 -6.74 2.04
C GLU A 161 13.00 -6.76 1.93
N THR A 162 12.39 -7.90 2.22
CA THR A 162 10.94 -8.06 2.16
C THR A 162 10.43 -8.87 3.33
N ILE A 163 9.30 -8.46 3.90
CA ILE A 163 8.44 -9.36 4.69
C ILE A 163 7.06 -9.49 4.05
N ALA A 164 6.57 -10.73 3.98
CA ALA A 164 5.19 -11.04 3.67
C ALA A 164 4.48 -11.46 4.95
N VAL A 165 3.49 -10.67 5.36
CA VAL A 165 2.72 -10.85 6.60
C VAL A 165 1.35 -11.36 6.24
N PHE A 166 1.03 -12.58 6.67
CA PHE A 166 -0.26 -13.22 6.44
C PHE A 166 -1.06 -13.25 7.74
N LEU A 167 -2.28 -12.71 7.69
CA LEU A 167 -3.24 -12.68 8.79
C LEU A 167 -4.50 -13.40 8.32
N ASP A 168 -4.95 -14.41 9.08
CA ASP A 168 -6.31 -14.91 8.87
C ASP A 168 -7.34 -13.84 9.21
N LYS A 169 -8.52 -13.96 8.61
CA LYS A 169 -9.59 -12.99 8.79
C LYS A 169 -10.01 -12.80 10.26
N PRO A 170 -10.19 -13.86 11.09
CA PRO A 170 -10.50 -13.69 12.51
C PRO A 170 -9.46 -12.84 13.26
N THR A 171 -8.17 -13.13 13.09
CA THR A 171 -7.09 -12.38 13.73
C THR A 171 -7.09 -10.91 13.30
N ALA A 172 -7.28 -10.64 12.00
CA ALA A 172 -7.38 -9.28 11.50
C ALA A 172 -8.57 -8.54 12.11
N LEU A 173 -9.74 -9.18 12.22
CA LEU A 173 -10.94 -8.59 12.81
C LEU A 173 -10.74 -8.25 14.30
N GLU A 174 -10.16 -9.17 15.08
CA GLU A 174 -9.89 -8.91 16.50
C GLU A 174 -8.91 -7.74 16.69
N TYR A 175 -7.91 -7.61 15.83
CA TYR A 175 -7.00 -6.47 15.85
C TYR A 175 -7.70 -5.16 15.48
N LEU A 176 -8.52 -5.16 14.42
CA LEU A 176 -9.27 -3.98 13.98
C LEU A 176 -10.29 -3.51 15.03
N GLN A 177 -10.81 -4.44 15.83
CA GLN A 177 -11.71 -4.16 16.96
C GLN A 177 -10.95 -3.79 18.25
N GLY A 178 -9.61 -3.77 18.21
CA GLY A 178 -8.75 -3.38 19.33
C GLY A 178 -8.59 -4.45 20.42
N MET A 179 -9.09 -5.68 20.18
CA MET A 179 -8.98 -6.82 21.09
C MET A 179 -7.60 -7.47 21.06
N VAL A 180 -6.92 -7.40 19.92
CA VAL A 180 -5.53 -7.85 19.75
C VAL A 180 -4.63 -6.62 19.68
N LYS A 181 -3.52 -6.63 20.43
CA LYS A 181 -2.50 -5.56 20.41
C LYS A 181 -1.37 -5.90 19.43
N PRO A 182 -0.51 -4.94 19.03
CA PRO A 182 0.55 -5.22 18.07
C PRO A 182 1.45 -6.43 18.39
N PRO A 183 1.90 -6.66 19.64
CA PRO A 183 2.68 -7.87 19.98
C PRO A 183 1.93 -9.16 19.65
N ASP A 184 0.67 -9.27 20.12
CA ASP A 184 -0.17 -10.44 19.88
C ASP A 184 -0.50 -10.62 18.39
N LEU A 185 -0.63 -9.52 17.63
CA LEU A 185 -0.82 -9.57 16.19
C LEU A 185 0.41 -10.20 15.50
N ALA A 186 1.62 -9.79 15.89
CA ALA A 186 2.86 -10.34 15.35
C ALA A 186 3.03 -11.83 15.66
N ASP A 187 2.66 -12.26 16.87
CA ASP A 187 2.73 -13.66 17.28
C ASP A 187 1.74 -14.55 16.50
N ARG A 188 0.55 -14.03 16.20
CA ARG A 188 -0.48 -14.75 15.45
C ARG A 188 -0.24 -14.73 13.95
N ALA A 189 0.47 -13.72 13.44
CA ALA A 189 0.80 -13.63 12.03
C ALA A 189 1.73 -14.76 11.57
N ARG A 190 1.58 -15.15 10.31
CA ARG A 190 2.63 -15.90 9.61
C ARG A 190 3.47 -14.88 8.85
N VAL A 191 4.71 -14.68 9.26
CA VAL A 191 5.63 -13.73 8.64
C VAL A 191 6.75 -14.48 7.95
N TYR A 192 6.96 -14.22 6.66
CA TYR A 192 8.07 -14.76 5.89
C TYR A 192 9.00 -13.65 5.44
N GLY A 193 10.31 -13.86 5.54
CA GLY A 193 11.33 -12.87 5.21
C GLY A 193 12.17 -13.24 3.98
N TRP A 194 12.66 -12.21 3.29
CA TRP A 194 13.70 -12.29 2.26
C TRP A 194 14.72 -11.19 2.48
N ASP A 195 16.00 -11.52 2.32
CA ASP A 195 17.11 -10.56 2.46
C ASP A 195 17.50 -9.83 1.16
N GLY A 196 16.71 -10.04 0.10
CA GLY A 196 16.94 -9.54 -1.25
C GLY A 196 17.49 -10.59 -2.21
N GLU A 197 17.96 -11.73 -1.71
CA GLU A 197 18.47 -12.83 -2.52
C GLU A 197 17.88 -14.17 -2.10
N SER A 198 17.83 -14.44 -0.80
CA SER A 198 17.45 -15.73 -0.23
C SER A 198 16.19 -15.64 0.64
N PRO A 199 15.35 -16.70 0.64
CA PRO A 199 14.28 -16.83 1.62
C PRO A 199 14.87 -17.12 3.00
N LEU A 200 14.46 -16.33 4.00
CA LEU A 200 14.86 -16.49 5.41
C LEU A 200 13.94 -17.44 6.18
N GLY A 201 12.84 -17.87 5.56
CA GLY A 201 11.83 -18.69 6.19
C GLY A 201 10.90 -17.87 7.08
N ARG A 202 10.30 -18.53 8.09
CA ARG A 202 9.35 -17.89 9.00
C ARG A 202 10.10 -17.08 10.05
N LEU A 203 9.78 -15.79 10.14
CA LEU A 203 10.33 -14.87 11.15
C LEU A 203 9.41 -14.79 12.37
N ARG A 204 10.01 -14.54 13.54
CA ARG A 204 9.33 -14.09 14.75
C ARG A 204 9.72 -12.65 14.99
N LEU A 205 8.72 -11.78 15.12
CA LEU A 205 8.93 -10.34 15.21
C LEU A 205 8.48 -9.84 16.58
N ALA A 206 9.19 -8.83 17.09
CA ALA A 206 8.62 -7.96 18.11
C ALA A 206 7.72 -6.93 17.43
N ALA A 207 6.69 -6.47 18.12
CA ALA A 207 5.84 -5.41 17.61
C ALA A 207 5.40 -4.45 18.70
N TRP A 208 5.22 -3.18 18.33
CA TRP A 208 4.81 -2.10 19.22
C TRP A 208 3.88 -1.13 18.48
N ASP A 209 3.23 -0.25 19.23
CA ASP A 209 2.49 0.87 18.65
C ASP A 209 3.49 1.90 18.10
N ASP A 210 3.45 2.12 16.79
CA ASP A 210 4.25 3.11 16.09
C ASP A 210 3.31 4.14 15.42
N ASN A 211 3.55 5.43 15.68
CA ASN A 211 2.73 6.53 15.21
C ASN A 211 3.31 7.23 13.97
N PHE A 212 4.34 6.67 13.33
CA PHE A 212 4.98 7.27 12.16
C PHE A 212 3.95 7.56 11.06
N VAL A 213 3.10 6.59 10.70
CA VAL A 213 2.14 6.76 9.60
C VAL A 213 1.14 7.90 9.88
N SER A 214 0.78 8.14 11.14
CA SER A 214 -0.16 9.21 11.50
C SER A 214 0.51 10.57 11.74
N THR A 215 1.84 10.63 11.89
CA THR A 215 2.57 11.85 12.25
C THR A 215 3.52 12.34 11.16
N TYR A 216 4.03 11.45 10.33
CA TYR A 216 4.97 11.77 9.26
C TYR A 216 4.28 12.53 8.12
N LYS A 217 4.99 13.54 7.62
CA LYS A 217 4.58 14.34 6.47
C LYS A 217 5.79 14.51 5.57
N VAL A 218 5.64 14.18 4.29
CA VAL A 218 6.65 14.49 3.28
C VAL A 218 6.73 15.99 3.13
N GLU A 219 7.94 16.52 3.20
CA GLU A 219 8.18 17.95 3.05
C GLU A 219 7.66 18.44 1.71
N ASN A 220 6.97 19.58 1.70
CA ASN A 220 6.40 20.21 0.51
C ASN A 220 5.34 19.37 -0.25
N TYR A 221 4.88 18.24 0.32
CA TYR A 221 3.79 17.48 -0.27
C TYR A 221 2.45 18.19 -0.06
N GLN A 222 1.74 18.46 -1.15
CA GLN A 222 0.40 19.03 -1.14
C GLN A 222 -0.60 17.95 -1.54
N LEU A 223 -1.58 17.70 -0.67
CA LEU A 223 -2.68 16.80 -1.00
C LEU A 223 -3.48 17.36 -2.18
N ALA A 224 -3.87 16.46 -3.08
CA ALA A 224 -4.75 16.81 -4.17
C ALA A 224 -6.08 17.39 -3.63
N PRO A 225 -6.65 18.42 -4.29
CA PRO A 225 -7.92 19.01 -3.86
C PRO A 225 -9.02 17.95 -3.72
N GLY A 226 -9.74 17.97 -2.60
CA GLY A 226 -10.83 17.03 -2.32
C GLY A 226 -10.39 15.67 -1.75
N VAL A 227 -9.09 15.43 -1.59
CA VAL A 227 -8.59 14.22 -0.90
C VAL A 227 -8.52 14.45 0.61
N THR A 228 -9.09 13.50 1.36
CA THR A 228 -8.98 13.43 2.83
C THR A 228 -8.26 12.15 3.22
N CYS A 229 -7.23 12.31 4.04
CA CYS A 229 -6.45 11.20 4.59
C CYS A 229 -6.93 10.86 6.00
N GLN A 230 -7.17 9.57 6.25
CA GLN A 230 -7.57 9.01 7.53
C GLN A 230 -6.48 8.10 8.08
#